data_AF-A0A6G2DFR8-F1
#
_entry.id   AF-A0A6G2DFR8-F1
#
_cell.length_a   1.000
_cell.length_b   1.000
_cell.length_c   1.000
_cell.angle_alpha   90.00
_cell.angle_beta   90.00
_cell.angle_gamma   90.00
#
_symmetry.space_group_name_H-M   'P 1'
#
loop_
_entity.id
_entity.type
_entity.pdbx_description
1 polymer ?
#
loop_
_entity_poly.entity_id
_entity_poly.type
_entity_poly.pdbx_seq_one_letter_code
_entity_poly.pdbx_strand_id
1 'polypeptide(L)'
;ANTDHLYREQPFSMLKRDQKSQEDFVVRGILDGYLLYENKIVLFDYKTDRYDEPSQLVDRYRGQLALYEEALSRAYSIENIEKYLILLGKDEVQVVKV
;
A
#
# COMPACT_ATOMS: atom_id res chain seq x y z
N ALA A 1 16.85 -10.80 -8.82
CA ALA A 1 15.87 -11.80 -9.31
C ALA A 1 14.50 -11.37 -8.82
N ASN A 2 13.44 -11.52 -9.63
CA ASN A 2 12.08 -10.96 -9.49
C ASN A 2 11.81 -9.60 -10.14
N THR A 3 12.73 -9.04 -10.93
CA THR A 3 12.51 -7.75 -11.61
C THR A 3 11.27 -7.76 -12.51
N ASP A 4 10.97 -8.92 -13.11
CA ASP A 4 9.82 -9.08 -14.02
C ASP A 4 8.46 -9.02 -13.30
N HIS A 5 8.44 -9.17 -11.98
CA HIS A 5 7.24 -9.08 -11.15
C HIS A 5 7.07 -7.70 -10.50
N LEU A 6 8.05 -6.81 -10.63
CA LEU A 6 8.12 -5.56 -9.89
C LEU A 6 7.45 -4.43 -10.64
N TYR A 7 6.41 -3.86 -10.02
CA TYR A 7 5.73 -2.66 -10.45
C TYR A 7 6.01 -1.53 -9.46
N ARG A 8 6.26 -0.32 -9.97
CA ARG A 8 6.61 0.86 -9.17
C ARG A 8 5.88 2.09 -9.68
N GLU A 9 5.64 3.04 -8.79
CA GLU A 9 5.03 4.35 -9.11
C GLU A 9 3.75 4.22 -9.93
N GLN A 10 2.91 3.23 -9.60
CA GLN A 10 1.70 2.96 -10.36
C GLN A 10 0.57 3.88 -9.87
N PRO A 11 -0.03 4.71 -10.75
CA PRO A 11 -1.20 5.49 -10.38
C PRO A 11 -2.42 4.58 -10.28
N PHE A 12 -3.33 4.90 -9.35
CA PHE A 12 -4.65 4.28 -9.30
C PHE A 12 -5.75 5.33 -9.16
N SER A 13 -6.95 4.95 -9.58
CA SER A 13 -8.17 5.70 -9.37
C SER A 13 -9.29 4.72 -9.06
N MET A 14 -10.03 4.99 -8.00
CA MET A 14 -11.10 4.11 -7.52
C MET A 14 -12.33 4.93 -7.16
N LEU A 15 -13.48 4.53 -7.69
CA LEU A 15 -14.76 5.09 -7.28
C LEU A 15 -15.15 4.52 -5.91
N LYS A 16 -15.49 5.40 -4.98
CA LYS A 16 -16.03 5.07 -3.66
C LYS A 16 -17.31 5.83 -3.42
N ARG A 17 -18.18 5.27 -2.58
CA ARG A 17 -19.41 5.91 -2.15
C ARG A 17 -19.27 6.34 -0.71
N ASP A 18 -19.52 7.61 -0.43
CA ASP A 18 -19.56 8.10 0.93
C ASP A 18 -20.81 7.57 1.63
N GLN A 19 -20.65 6.95 2.80
CA GLN A 19 -21.76 6.28 3.47
C GLN A 19 -22.80 7.26 4.03
N LYS A 20 -22.41 8.50 4.33
CA LYS A 20 -23.31 9.49 4.93
C LYS A 20 -24.14 10.23 3.88
N SER A 21 -23.48 10.74 2.85
CA SER A 21 -24.10 11.51 1.77
C SER A 21 -24.68 10.62 0.67
N GLN A 22 -24.23 9.37 0.56
CA GLN A 22 -24.55 8.47 -0.55
C GLN A 22 -24.08 9.00 -1.92
N GLU A 23 -23.10 9.91 -1.92
CA GLU A 23 -22.49 10.42 -3.15
C GLU A 23 -21.26 9.60 -3.52
N ASP A 24 -21.04 9.46 -4.82
CA ASP A 24 -19.84 8.81 -5.34
C ASP A 24 -18.70 9.83 -5.50
N PHE A 25 -17.50 9.44 -5.12
CA PHE A 25 -16.28 10.24 -5.24
C PHE A 25 -15.11 9.37 -5.70
N VAL A 26 -14.10 10.00 -6.29
CA VAL A 26 -12.91 9.29 -6.79
C VAL A 26 -11.76 9.46 -5.81
N VAL A 27 -11.25 8.33 -5.32
CA VAL A 27 -9.95 8.26 -4.64
C VAL A 27 -8.86 8.08 -5.69
N ARG A 28 -7.82 8.90 -5.61
CA ARG A 28 -6.63 8.79 -6.47
C ARG A 28 -5.38 8.69 -5.60
N GLY A 29 -4.38 7.98 -6.10
CA GLY A 29 -3.07 7.90 -5.46
C GLY A 29 -2.05 7.23 -6.36
N ILE A 30 -0.85 7.09 -5.84
CA ILE A 30 0.28 6.42 -6.49
C ILE A 30 0.84 5.44 -5.48
N LEU A 31 1.01 4.17 -5.88
CA LEU A 31 1.69 3.18 -5.07
C LEU A 31 3.19 3.25 -5.34
N ASP A 32 4.01 3.27 -4.29
CA ASP A 32 5.48 3.19 -4.41
C ASP A 32 5.90 1.92 -5.15
N GLY A 33 5.36 0.76 -4.76
CA GLY A 33 5.51 -0.45 -5.54
C GLY A 33 4.88 -1.71 -4.96
N TYR A 34 4.80 -2.74 -5.80
CA TYR A 34 4.36 -4.07 -5.44
C TYR A 34 4.98 -5.14 -6.33
N LEU A 35 5.05 -6.37 -5.81
CA LEU A 35 5.40 -7.56 -6.57
C LEU A 35 4.14 -8.33 -6.90
N LEU A 36 3.91 -8.61 -8.18
CA LEU A 36 2.76 -9.38 -8.67
C LEU A 36 3.16 -10.81 -9.00
N TYR A 37 2.56 -11.76 -8.29
CA TYR A 37 2.68 -13.19 -8.55
C TYR A 37 1.31 -13.77 -8.96
N GLU A 38 1.28 -15.03 -9.40
CA GLU A 38 0.06 -15.69 -9.90
C GLU A 38 -1.11 -15.68 -8.90
N ASN A 39 -0.83 -15.79 -7.61
CA ASN A 39 -1.85 -15.93 -6.57
C ASN A 39 -1.65 -15.01 -5.36
N LYS A 40 -0.71 -14.07 -5.44
CA LYS A 40 -0.40 -13.15 -4.34
C LYS A 40 0.21 -11.85 -4.83
N ILE A 41 0.00 -10.80 -4.05
CA ILE A 41 0.67 -9.52 -4.24
C ILE A 41 1.45 -9.18 -2.97
N VAL A 42 2.66 -8.67 -3.14
CA VAL A 42 3.44 -8.10 -2.03
C VAL A 42 3.51 -6.59 -2.24
N LEU A 43 2.71 -5.84 -1.50
CA LEU A 43 2.67 -4.38 -1.49
C LEU A 43 3.72 -3.84 -0.51
N PHE A 44 4.48 -2.84 -0.93
CA PHE A 44 5.38 -2.12 -0.03
C PHE A 44 5.34 -0.61 -0.28
N ASP A 45 5.65 0.15 0.76
CA ASP A 45 5.69 1.61 0.73
C ASP A 45 6.82 2.13 1.62
N TYR A 46 7.54 3.16 1.15
CA TYR A 46 8.71 3.72 1.81
C TYR A 46 8.32 4.94 2.65
N LYS A 47 8.70 4.93 3.94
CA LYS A 47 8.48 6.08 4.83
C LYS A 47 9.78 6.61 5.38
N THR A 48 10.02 7.90 5.17
CA THR A 48 11.18 8.64 5.69
C THR A 48 10.88 9.40 6.99
N ASP A 49 9.63 9.37 7.44
CA ASP A 49 9.19 9.97 8.70
C ASP A 49 10.07 9.50 9.87
N ARG A 50 10.47 10.42 10.74
CA ARG A 50 11.07 10.04 12.03
C ARG A 50 10.00 9.48 12.95
N TYR A 51 10.36 8.44 13.70
CA TYR A 51 9.47 7.75 14.63
C TYR A 51 10.27 7.24 15.83
N ASP A 52 9.60 7.06 16.97
CA ASP A 52 10.20 6.40 18.12
C ASP A 52 9.98 4.88 18.01
N GLU A 53 8.74 4.48 17.74
CA GLU A 53 8.33 3.07 17.59
C GLU A 53 7.68 2.82 16.22
N PRO A 54 8.01 1.72 15.51
CA PRO A 54 7.46 1.45 14.18
C PRO A 54 5.93 1.39 14.14
N SER A 55 5.30 0.95 15.23
CA SER A 55 3.83 0.88 15.36
C SER A 55 3.13 2.21 15.11
N GLN A 56 3.79 3.34 15.43
CA GLN A 56 3.27 4.68 15.18
C GLN A 56 3.04 4.92 13.69
N LEU A 57 4.00 4.49 12.85
CA LEU A 57 3.87 4.63 11.40
C LEU A 57 2.90 3.60 10.81
N VAL A 58 2.88 2.38 11.34
CA VAL A 58 1.89 1.37 10.95
C VAL A 58 0.47 1.92 11.16
N ASP A 59 0.16 2.43 12.34
CA ASP A 59 -1.18 2.95 12.64
C ASP A 59 -1.53 4.19 11.81
N ARG A 60 -0.54 5.06 11.58
CA ARG A 60 -0.71 6.25 10.73
C ARG A 60 -1.04 5.90 9.28
N TYR A 61 -0.35 4.92 8.70
CA TYR A 61 -0.48 4.59 7.28
C TYR A 61 -1.41 3.42 6.98
N ARG A 62 -1.98 2.76 8.01
CA ARG A 62 -2.93 1.65 7.85
C ARG A 62 -4.07 1.98 6.90
N GLY A 63 -4.64 3.19 7.01
CA GLY A 63 -5.74 3.63 6.14
C GLY A 63 -5.34 3.76 4.67
N GLN A 64 -4.14 4.30 4.40
CA GLN A 64 -3.61 4.39 3.04
C GLN A 64 -3.32 3.00 2.45
N LEU A 65 -2.66 2.13 3.23
CA LEU A 65 -2.37 0.77 2.81
C LEU A 65 -3.64 -0.04 2.52
N ALA A 66 -4.72 0.18 3.27
CA ALA A 66 -6.01 -0.44 2.99
C ALA A 66 -6.62 0.05 1.66
N LEU A 67 -6.44 1.33 1.29
CA LEU A 67 -6.88 1.83 -0.02
C LEU A 67 -6.08 1.21 -1.17
N TYR A 68 -4.78 0.99 -0.96
CA TYR A 68 -3.90 0.35 -1.95
C TYR A 68 -4.25 -1.12 -2.14
N GLU A 69 -4.46 -1.84 -1.04
CA GLU A 69 -4.95 -3.22 -1.04
C GLU A 69 -6.26 -3.36 -1.81
N GLU A 70 -7.25 -2.49 -1.53
CA GLU A 70 -8.53 -2.50 -2.24
C GLU A 70 -8.36 -2.23 -3.74
N ALA A 71 -7.50 -1.27 -4.11
CA ALA A 71 -7.23 -0.95 -5.51
C ALA A 71 -6.58 -2.14 -6.25
N LEU A 72 -5.59 -2.79 -5.63
CA LEU A 72 -4.87 -3.93 -6.21
C LEU A 72 -5.74 -5.18 -6.29
N SER A 73 -6.52 -5.47 -5.23
CA SER A 73 -7.45 -6.59 -5.22
C SER A 73 -8.47 -6.46 -6.36
N ARG A 74 -9.04 -5.27 -6.57
CA ARG A 74 -9.95 -5.01 -7.70
C ARG A 74 -9.28 -5.11 -9.06
N ALA A 75 -8.06 -4.59 -9.19
CA ALA A 75 -7.34 -4.56 -10.47
C ALA A 75 -6.92 -5.96 -10.94
N TYR A 76 -6.47 -6.80 -10.02
CA TYR A 76 -5.90 -8.11 -10.32
C TYR A 76 -6.83 -9.29 -9.98
N SER A 77 -7.95 -9.05 -9.29
CA SER A 77 -8.80 -10.11 -8.73
C SER A 77 -8.02 -11.08 -7.82
N ILE A 78 -7.06 -10.54 -7.05
CA ILE A 78 -6.23 -11.29 -6.09
C ILE A 78 -6.47 -10.72 -4.69
N GLU A 79 -6.97 -11.56 -3.78
CA GLU A 79 -7.25 -11.16 -2.39
C GLU A 79 -6.07 -11.39 -1.43
N ASN A 80 -5.09 -12.22 -1.82
CA ASN A 80 -3.92 -12.49 -1.00
C ASN A 80 -2.87 -11.38 -1.17
N ILE A 81 -2.97 -10.32 -0.36
CA ILE A 81 -2.07 -9.17 -0.41
C ILE A 81 -1.30 -9.05 0.90
N GLU A 82 0.00 -9.28 0.83
CA GLU A 82 0.92 -8.99 1.95
C GLU A 82 1.37 -7.53 1.90
N LYS A 83 1.40 -6.85 3.04
CA LYS A 83 1.69 -5.41 3.12
C LYS A 83 2.90 -5.16 4.00
N TYR A 84 3.79 -4.29 3.52
CA TYR A 84 5.02 -3.94 4.20
C TYR A 84 5.25 -2.43 4.19
N LEU A 85 5.77 -1.90 5.29
CA LEU A 85 6.38 -0.58 5.34
C LEU A 85 7.89 -0.71 5.42
N ILE A 86 8.60 0.04 4.58
CA ILE A 86 10.06 0.14 4.59
C ILE A 86 10.40 1.48 5.22
N LEU A 87 10.87 1.43 6.47
CA LEU A 87 11.11 2.59 7.29
C LEU A 87 12.57 3.04 7.15
N LEU A 88 12.76 4.29 6.77
CA LEU A 88 14.04 4.93 6.47
C LEU A 88 14.31 6.14 7.39
N GLY A 89 13.47 6.35 8.40
CA GLY A 89 13.54 7.51 9.31
C GLY A 89 14.59 7.42 10.42
N LYS A 90 15.37 6.33 10.46
CA LYS A 90 16.44 6.05 11.44
C LYS A 90 17.71 5.60 10.72
N ASP A 91 18.80 5.48 11.47
CA ASP A 91 20.10 5.03 10.93
C ASP A 91 20.03 3.62 10.34
N GLU A 92 19.17 2.77 10.90
CA GLU A 92 18.91 1.42 10.40
C GLU A 92 17.58 1.35 9.66
N VAL A 93 17.60 0.72 8.48
CA VAL A 93 16.40 0.41 7.70
C VAL A 93 15.61 -0.69 8.39
N GLN A 94 14.30 -0.49 8.56
CA GLN A 94 13.41 -1.50 9.12
C GLN A 94 12.33 -1.88 8.11
N VAL A 95 12.02 -3.17 8.01
CA VAL A 95 10.92 -3.68 7.20
C VAL A 95 9.86 -4.24 8.13
N VAL A 96 8.68 -3.64 8.13
CA VAL A 96 7.59 -3.96 9.04
C VAL A 96 6.43 -4.53 8.26
N LYS A 97 6.00 -5.74 8.62
CA LYS A 97 4.76 -6.32 8.09
C LYS A 97 3.56 -5.70 8.80
N VAL A 98 2.55 -5.31 8.03
CA VAL A 98 1.32 -4.62 8.50
C VAL A 98 0.11 -5.55 8.48
#